data_AF-A0A523TI29-F1
#
_entry.id   AF-A0A523TI29-F1
#
_cell.length_a   1.000
_cell.length_b   1.000
_cell.length_c   1.000
_cell.angle_alpha   90.00
_cell.angle_beta   90.00
_cell.angle_gamma   90.00
#
_symmetry.space_group_name_H-M   'P 1'
#
loop_
_entity.id
_entity.type
_entity.pdbx_description
1 polymer ?
#
loop_
_entity_poly.entity_id
_entity_poly.type
_entity_poly.pdbx_seq_one_letter_code
_entity_poly.pdbx_strand_id
1 'polypeptide(L)'
;MSFVDWYHNNQNWLMLVCMFITLVVILSLFYLISKKGMDVFYTRKGVHITAGCYIFFWLMASEIGWARYVAMIPAAMTAVGFLLIGLKVIPGGFMVRSMSRTGEPFDLIKGTMIYAIVMTLICIFVWRDNPWGLIIIMTIAWGDGIAPIAGRFFGKHKYRTIGGGEKTIEGSIAMFIFSVAFSYFIVYLFGIVLTGQNWLWGYSEWPWLWGKILILVAVGTIAEGLSPTDIDNLVVPIVMFLISVVFGLRPTVY
;
A
#
# COMPACT_ATOMS: atom_id res chain seq x y z
N MET A 1 35.18 -0.03 10.20
CA MET A 1 33.97 0.43 9.49
C MET A 1 34.43 1.41 8.43
N SER A 2 34.17 1.15 7.15
CA SER A 2 34.58 2.06 6.08
C SER A 2 33.66 3.30 6.06
N PHE A 3 34.11 4.39 5.44
CA PHE A 3 33.27 5.58 5.22
C PHE A 3 32.01 5.25 4.41
N VAL A 4 32.12 4.31 3.45
CA VAL A 4 31.02 3.84 2.60
C VAL A 4 29.97 3.09 3.44
N ASP A 5 30.40 2.17 4.32
CA ASP A 5 29.49 1.46 5.24
C ASP A 5 28.80 2.44 6.19
N TRP A 6 29.54 3.44 6.68
CA TRP A 6 28.98 4.49 7.53
C TRP A 6 27.94 5.32 6.78
N TYR A 7 28.22 5.75 5.55
CA TYR A 7 27.30 6.54 4.75
C TYR A 7 25.98 5.79 4.48
N HIS A 8 26.07 4.55 3.98
CA HIS A 8 24.89 3.74 3.67
C HIS A 8 24.06 3.36 4.90
N ASN A 9 24.72 3.12 6.05
CA ASN A 9 23.99 2.88 7.29
C ASN A 9 23.20 4.12 7.74
N ASN A 10 23.82 5.31 7.70
CA ASN A 10 23.12 6.55 8.05
C ASN A 10 21.98 6.88 7.08
N GLN A 11 22.13 6.53 5.80
CA GLN A 11 21.08 6.68 4.79
C GLN A 11 19.82 5.86 5.14
N ASN A 12 19.97 4.61 5.57
CA ASN A 12 18.82 3.79 6.00
C ASN A 12 18.14 4.35 7.25
N TRP A 13 18.92 4.84 8.22
CA TRP A 13 18.36 5.47 9.41
C TRP A 13 17.63 6.78 9.10
N LEU A 14 18.17 7.59 8.18
CA LEU A 14 17.50 8.80 7.72
C LEU A 14 16.18 8.46 7.03
N MET A 15 16.17 7.47 6.14
CA MET A 15 14.94 6.95 5.53
C MET A 15 13.91 6.57 6.60
N LEU A 16 14.32 5.81 7.62
CA LEU A 16 13.44 5.40 8.72
C LEU A 16 12.83 6.61 9.46
N VAL A 17 13.66 7.59 9.81
CA VAL A 17 13.23 8.81 10.50
C VAL A 17 12.22 9.57 9.65
N CYS A 18 12.49 9.77 8.36
CA CYS A 18 11.57 10.43 7.44
C CYS A 18 10.23 9.67 7.34
N MET A 19 10.27 8.35 7.21
CA MET A 19 9.06 7.52 7.17
C MET A 19 8.22 7.64 8.45
N PHE A 20 8.86 7.62 9.63
CA PHE A 20 8.16 7.79 10.90
C PHE A 20 7.56 9.18 11.06
N ILE A 21 8.32 10.23 10.73
CA ILE A 21 7.82 11.61 10.78
C ILE A 21 6.60 11.73 9.85
N THR A 22 6.68 11.22 8.62
CA THR A 22 5.57 11.26 7.67
C THR A 22 4.36 10.48 8.17
N LEU A 23 4.55 9.28 8.74
CA LEU A 23 3.46 8.52 9.33
C LEU A 23 2.77 9.28 10.46
N VAL A 24 3.54 9.86 11.39
CA VAL A 24 3.02 10.66 12.50
C VAL A 24 2.28 11.90 11.98
N VAL A 25 2.83 12.59 10.98
CA VAL A 25 2.20 13.76 10.35
C VAL A 25 0.88 13.37 9.69
N ILE A 26 0.84 12.29 8.91
CA ILE A 26 -0.38 11.79 8.25
C ILE A 26 -1.45 11.46 9.29
N LEU A 27 -1.10 10.66 10.30
CA LEU A 27 -2.05 10.25 11.33
C LEU A 27 -2.56 11.46 12.14
N SER A 28 -1.68 12.41 12.47
CA SER A 28 -2.04 13.63 13.17
C SER A 28 -2.95 14.52 12.32
N LEU A 29 -2.64 14.68 11.03
CA LEU A 29 -3.44 15.45 10.10
C LEU A 29 -4.86 14.90 9.99
N PHE A 30 -5.01 13.60 9.75
CA PHE A 30 -6.33 12.98 9.62
C PHE A 30 -7.09 12.91 10.94
N TYR A 31 -6.40 12.83 12.08
CA TYR A 31 -7.03 13.05 13.38
C TYR A 31 -7.57 14.47 13.54
N LEU A 32 -6.80 15.50 13.18
CA LEU A 32 -7.25 16.90 13.24
C LEU A 32 -8.43 17.16 12.30
N ILE A 33 -8.40 16.59 11.09
CA ILE A 33 -9.52 16.65 10.13
C ILE A 33 -10.76 15.94 10.70
N SER A 34 -10.59 14.77 11.30
CA SER A 34 -11.68 14.05 11.98
C SER A 34 -12.28 14.88 13.12
N LYS A 35 -11.43 15.55 13.92
CA LYS A 35 -11.87 16.44 15.02
C LYS A 35 -12.70 17.63 14.52
N LYS A 36 -12.48 18.09 13.28
CA LYS A 36 -13.28 19.14 12.63
C LYS A 36 -14.62 18.65 12.07
N GLY A 37 -14.98 17.39 12.27
CA GLY A 37 -16.28 16.84 11.88
C GLY A 37 -16.31 16.11 10.52
N MET A 38 -15.15 15.83 9.93
CA MET A 38 -15.09 15.02 8.71
C MET A 38 -15.57 13.58 8.98
N ASP A 39 -16.37 13.02 8.07
CA ASP A 39 -16.80 11.62 8.12
C ASP A 39 -15.58 10.68 8.15
N VAL A 40 -15.61 9.73 9.09
CA VAL A 40 -14.53 8.76 9.32
C VAL A 40 -14.21 7.94 8.07
N PHE A 41 -15.17 7.77 7.16
CA PHE A 41 -14.94 7.19 5.84
C PHE A 41 -13.81 7.92 5.09
N TYR A 42 -13.87 9.25 4.99
CA TYR A 42 -12.89 10.03 4.25
C TYR A 42 -11.56 10.08 4.99
N THR A 43 -11.56 10.18 6.32
CA THR A 43 -10.31 10.17 7.08
C THR A 43 -9.60 8.83 6.98
N ARG A 44 -10.34 7.71 7.09
CA ARG A 44 -9.77 6.37 6.93
C ARG A 44 -9.20 6.16 5.54
N LYS A 45 -9.94 6.52 4.48
CA LYS A 45 -9.45 6.36 3.09
C LYS A 45 -8.31 7.33 2.78
N GLY A 46 -8.31 8.51 3.38
CA GLY A 46 -7.18 9.43 3.32
C GLY A 46 -5.92 8.88 3.96
N VAL A 47 -6.00 8.33 5.19
CA VAL A 47 -4.87 7.62 5.82
C VAL A 47 -4.41 6.45 4.95
N HIS A 48 -5.34 5.66 4.42
CA HIS A 48 -5.03 4.50 3.57
C HIS A 48 -4.21 4.88 2.33
N ILE A 49 -4.67 5.87 1.56
CA ILE A 49 -3.98 6.36 0.35
C ILE A 49 -2.61 6.96 0.72
N THR A 50 -2.58 7.86 1.69
CA THR A 50 -1.35 8.59 2.05
C THR A 50 -0.32 7.70 2.75
N ALA A 51 -0.73 6.69 3.50
CA ALA A 51 0.18 5.68 4.04
C ALA A 51 0.83 4.85 2.92
N GLY A 52 0.16 4.64 1.79
CA GLY A 52 0.76 4.02 0.61
C GLY A 52 1.88 4.85 -0.04
N CYS A 53 1.85 6.18 0.13
CA CYS A 53 2.92 7.06 -0.33
C CYS A 53 4.25 6.86 0.40
N TYR A 54 4.28 6.05 1.47
CA TYR A 54 5.55 5.73 2.14
C TYR A 54 6.59 5.10 1.20
N ILE A 55 6.15 4.52 0.07
CA ILE A 55 7.00 3.94 -0.95
C ILE A 55 8.04 4.94 -1.50
N PHE A 56 7.74 6.24 -1.54
CA PHE A 56 8.71 7.24 -2.02
C PHE A 56 10.00 7.26 -1.20
N PHE A 57 9.92 6.93 0.09
CA PHE A 57 11.11 6.84 0.94
C PHE A 57 12.01 5.67 0.58
N TRP A 58 11.52 4.66 -0.15
CA TRP A 58 12.38 3.57 -0.64
C TRP A 58 13.43 4.06 -1.63
N LEU A 59 13.24 5.22 -2.28
CA LEU A 59 14.28 5.84 -3.11
C LEU A 59 15.47 6.32 -2.27
N MET A 60 15.25 6.60 -0.98
CA MET A 60 16.31 6.95 -0.03
C MET A 60 17.03 5.73 0.52
N ALA A 61 16.58 4.49 0.28
CA ALA A 61 17.25 3.31 0.79
C ALA A 61 18.65 3.16 0.20
N SER A 62 19.61 2.72 1.02
CA SER A 62 20.92 2.28 0.52
C SER A 62 20.81 0.98 -0.28
N GLU A 63 21.88 0.61 -0.96
CA GLU A 63 21.98 -0.65 -1.71
C GLU A 63 22.30 -1.87 -0.83
N ILE A 64 22.51 -1.67 0.48
CA ILE A 64 22.80 -2.76 1.41
C ILE A 64 21.54 -3.60 1.67
N GLY A 65 21.67 -4.92 1.64
CA GLY A 65 20.56 -5.88 1.74
C GLY A 65 19.65 -5.74 2.97
N TRP A 66 20.09 -5.09 4.07
CA TRP A 66 19.25 -4.90 5.25
C TRP A 66 18.32 -3.69 5.19
N ALA A 67 18.43 -2.82 4.17
CA ALA A 67 17.57 -1.63 4.03
C ALA A 67 16.07 -1.97 3.99
N ARG A 68 15.70 -3.13 3.43
CA ARG A 68 14.32 -3.61 3.39
C ARG A 68 13.74 -3.89 4.78
N TYR A 69 14.56 -4.40 5.69
CA TYR A 69 14.16 -4.66 7.08
C TYR A 69 14.04 -3.37 7.89
N VAL A 70 14.69 -2.28 7.46
CA VAL A 70 14.45 -0.95 8.04
C VAL A 70 13.13 -0.39 7.56
N ALA A 71 12.90 -0.45 6.26
CA ALA A 71 11.70 0.11 5.65
C ALA A 71 10.41 -0.60 6.07
N MET A 72 10.48 -1.86 6.49
CA MET A 72 9.31 -2.56 7.02
C MET A 72 8.88 -2.07 8.41
N ILE A 73 9.79 -1.45 9.19
CA ILE A 73 9.59 -1.14 10.61
C ILE A 73 8.33 -0.28 10.84
N PRO A 74 8.09 0.84 10.12
CA PRO A 74 6.91 1.67 10.36
C PRO A 74 5.60 0.90 10.12
N ALA A 75 5.53 0.09 9.07
CA ALA A 75 4.36 -0.74 8.77
C ALA A 75 4.17 -1.84 9.83
N ALA A 76 5.25 -2.51 10.24
CA ALA A 76 5.21 -3.57 11.24
C ALA A 76 4.80 -3.04 12.61
N MET A 77 5.35 -1.90 13.03
CA MET A 77 4.96 -1.23 14.27
C MET A 77 3.52 -0.74 14.22
N THR A 78 3.03 -0.29 13.06
CA THR A 78 1.63 0.08 12.87
C THR A 78 0.70 -1.13 13.03
N ALA A 79 1.06 -2.28 12.45
CA ALA A 79 0.31 -3.52 12.61
C ALA A 79 0.24 -3.96 14.08
N VAL A 80 1.39 -3.96 14.79
CA VAL A 80 1.46 -4.26 16.23
C VAL A 80 0.63 -3.25 17.03
N GLY A 81 0.72 -1.96 16.72
CA GLY A 81 -0.06 -0.91 17.37
C GLY A 81 -1.57 -1.13 17.22
N PHE A 82 -2.04 -1.45 16.01
CA PHE A 82 -3.45 -1.77 15.77
C PHE A 82 -3.91 -3.03 16.49
N LEU A 83 -3.06 -4.05 16.60
CA LEU A 83 -3.34 -5.24 17.39
C LEU A 83 -3.51 -4.89 18.88
N LEU A 84 -2.55 -4.16 19.46
CA LEU A 84 -2.58 -3.78 20.87
C LEU A 84 -3.79 -2.88 21.20
N ILE A 85 -4.13 -1.94 20.32
CA ILE A 85 -5.31 -1.08 20.48
C ILE A 85 -6.59 -1.89 20.34
N GLY A 86 -6.70 -2.73 19.30
CA GLY A 86 -7.92 -3.47 19.02
C GLY A 86 -8.23 -4.53 20.08
N LEU A 87 -7.19 -5.10 20.70
CA LEU A 87 -7.30 -5.97 21.87
C LEU A 87 -7.46 -5.21 23.20
N LYS A 88 -7.55 -3.88 23.15
CA LYS A 88 -7.70 -2.98 24.32
C LYS A 88 -6.55 -3.10 25.34
N VAL A 89 -5.36 -3.52 24.91
CA VAL A 89 -4.14 -3.56 25.73
C VAL A 89 -3.59 -2.15 25.97
N ILE A 90 -3.69 -1.27 24.97
CA ILE A 90 -3.33 0.15 25.06
C ILE A 90 -4.50 1.04 24.60
N PRO A 91 -4.61 2.30 25.08
CA PRO A 91 -5.68 3.20 24.66
C PRO A 91 -5.56 3.56 23.18
N GLY A 92 -6.68 3.43 22.44
CA GLY A 92 -6.71 3.72 21.01
C GLY A 92 -6.76 5.19 20.61
N GLY A 93 -7.23 6.05 21.52
CA GLY A 93 -7.20 7.52 21.38
C GLY A 93 -7.58 8.04 19.99
N PHE A 94 -6.62 8.71 19.34
CA PHE A 94 -6.81 9.33 18.04
C PHE A 94 -6.95 8.34 16.88
N MET A 95 -6.36 7.14 16.98
CA MET A 95 -6.40 6.14 15.91
C MET A 95 -7.80 5.57 15.74
N VAL A 96 -8.47 5.23 16.85
CA VAL A 96 -9.86 4.75 16.83
C VAL A 96 -10.78 5.82 16.25
N ARG A 97 -10.62 7.08 16.68
CA ARG A 97 -11.43 8.19 16.18
C ARG A 97 -11.30 8.41 14.66
N SER A 98 -10.08 8.30 14.13
CA SER A 98 -9.80 8.63 12.71
C SER A 98 -9.99 7.45 11.76
N MET A 99 -9.99 6.21 12.26
CA MET A 99 -9.95 5.01 11.41
C MET A 99 -11.00 3.92 11.74
N SER A 100 -11.61 3.93 12.92
CA SER A 100 -12.65 2.94 13.27
C SER A 100 -13.97 3.26 12.59
N ARG A 101 -14.65 2.24 12.03
CA ARG A 101 -15.94 2.41 11.33
C ARG A 101 -17.08 2.63 12.31
N THR A 102 -17.04 1.90 13.41
CA THR A 102 -18.10 1.84 14.42
C THR A 102 -17.74 2.64 15.67
N GLY A 103 -16.50 3.12 15.77
CA GLY A 103 -15.95 3.68 17.00
C GLY A 103 -15.33 2.62 17.92
N GLU A 104 -15.49 1.33 17.62
CA GLU A 104 -14.87 0.25 18.38
C GLU A 104 -13.39 0.06 18.02
N PRO A 105 -12.50 -0.15 19.02
CA PRO A 105 -11.08 -0.43 18.77
C PRO A 105 -10.85 -1.66 17.88
N PHE A 106 -11.73 -2.67 17.97
CA PHE A 106 -11.60 -3.92 17.25
C PHE A 106 -11.63 -3.74 15.72
N ASP A 107 -12.24 -2.67 15.20
CA ASP A 107 -12.24 -2.37 13.76
C ASP A 107 -10.83 -2.15 13.18
N LEU A 108 -9.85 -1.77 14.01
CA LEU A 108 -8.47 -1.58 13.56
C LEU A 108 -7.79 -2.92 13.19
N ILE A 109 -8.21 -4.04 13.79
CA ILE A 109 -7.65 -5.38 13.53
C ILE A 109 -8.12 -5.94 12.18
N LYS A 110 -9.20 -5.39 11.61
CA LYS A 110 -9.77 -5.82 10.32
C LYS A 110 -8.89 -5.33 9.16
N GLY A 111 -9.50 -4.77 8.10
CA GLY A 111 -8.78 -4.34 6.90
C GLY A 111 -7.59 -3.40 7.15
N THR A 112 -7.58 -2.61 8.23
CA THR A 112 -6.50 -1.64 8.52
C THR A 112 -5.20 -2.31 8.97
N MET A 113 -5.26 -3.28 9.90
CA MET A 113 -4.08 -4.06 10.32
C MET A 113 -3.61 -4.99 9.21
N ILE A 114 -4.54 -5.63 8.49
CA ILE A 114 -4.22 -6.48 7.34
C ILE A 114 -3.41 -5.70 6.30
N TYR A 115 -3.82 -4.47 5.98
CA TYR A 115 -3.07 -3.60 5.09
C TYR A 115 -1.64 -3.34 5.58
N ALA A 116 -1.47 -3.01 6.87
CA ALA A 116 -0.14 -2.79 7.45
C ALA A 116 0.74 -4.05 7.40
N ILE A 117 0.17 -5.23 7.65
CA ILE A 117 0.86 -6.52 7.53
C ILE A 117 1.31 -6.76 6.09
N VAL A 118 0.43 -6.54 5.11
CA VAL A 118 0.78 -6.70 3.70
C VAL A 118 1.94 -5.76 3.31
N MET A 119 1.91 -4.50 3.73
CA MET A 119 2.99 -3.55 3.46
C MET A 119 4.33 -4.01 4.06
N THR A 120 4.30 -4.59 5.27
CA THR A 120 5.47 -5.24 5.89
C THR A 120 5.98 -6.41 5.04
N LEU A 121 5.09 -7.30 4.60
CA LEU A 121 5.47 -8.47 3.80
C LEU A 121 6.05 -8.07 2.43
N ILE A 122 5.48 -7.06 1.77
CA ILE A 122 6.01 -6.55 0.50
C ILE A 122 7.42 -6.00 0.69
N CYS A 123 7.71 -5.28 1.79
CA CYS A 123 9.08 -4.86 2.07
C CYS A 123 10.05 -6.04 2.09
N ILE A 124 9.67 -7.13 2.77
CA ILE A 124 10.55 -8.27 3.00
C ILE A 124 10.76 -9.08 1.70
N PHE A 125 9.68 -9.36 0.97
CA PHE A 125 9.69 -10.35 -0.11
C PHE A 125 9.74 -9.77 -1.52
N VAL A 126 9.26 -8.54 -1.71
CA VAL A 126 9.11 -7.91 -3.03
C VAL A 126 9.59 -6.46 -2.95
N TRP A 127 10.88 -6.31 -2.69
CA TRP A 127 11.52 -5.02 -2.42
C TRP A 127 11.58 -4.12 -3.66
N ARG A 128 12.14 -2.91 -3.50
CA ARG A 128 12.16 -1.85 -4.52
C ARG A 128 12.90 -2.19 -5.81
N ASP A 129 13.72 -3.24 -5.79
CA ASP A 129 14.46 -3.79 -6.94
C ASP A 129 13.54 -4.59 -7.89
N ASN A 130 12.26 -4.73 -7.54
CA ASN A 130 11.28 -5.47 -8.28
C ASN A 130 10.00 -4.63 -8.52
N PRO A 131 9.42 -4.57 -9.73
CA PRO A 131 8.33 -3.65 -10.00
C PRO A 131 7.01 -4.18 -9.41
N TRP A 132 6.91 -5.49 -9.20
CA TRP A 132 5.68 -6.16 -8.79
C TRP A 132 5.21 -5.67 -7.42
N GLY A 133 6.15 -5.43 -6.49
CA GLY A 133 5.85 -4.86 -5.18
C GLY A 133 5.28 -3.46 -5.29
N LEU A 134 5.89 -2.63 -6.15
CA LEU A 134 5.41 -1.27 -6.41
C LEU A 134 3.99 -1.28 -6.99
N ILE A 135 3.72 -2.16 -7.97
CA ILE A 135 2.41 -2.29 -8.63
C ILE A 135 1.34 -2.78 -7.65
N ILE A 136 1.66 -3.77 -6.81
CA ILE A 136 0.76 -4.28 -5.77
C ILE A 136 0.40 -3.15 -4.80
N ILE A 137 1.41 -2.42 -4.29
CA ILE A 137 1.18 -1.30 -3.35
C ILE A 137 0.31 -0.22 -4.00
N MET A 138 0.58 0.20 -5.25
CA MET A 138 -0.24 1.22 -5.91
C MET A 138 -1.68 0.75 -6.11
N THR A 139 -1.89 -0.54 -6.36
CA THR A 139 -3.23 -1.11 -6.53
C THR A 139 -4.02 -1.11 -5.22
N ILE A 140 -3.41 -1.52 -4.11
CA ILE A 140 -4.10 -1.53 -2.80
C ILE A 140 -4.15 -0.16 -2.12
N ALA A 141 -3.19 0.74 -2.34
CA ALA A 141 -3.17 2.04 -1.68
C ALA A 141 -4.02 3.07 -2.43
N TRP A 142 -3.74 3.25 -3.72
CA TRP A 142 -4.38 4.28 -4.55
C TRP A 142 -5.62 3.76 -5.23
N GLY A 143 -5.54 2.58 -5.84
CA GLY A 143 -6.69 1.91 -6.46
C GLY A 143 -7.84 1.70 -5.49
N ASP A 144 -7.66 0.78 -4.52
CA ASP A 144 -8.67 0.48 -3.49
C ASP A 144 -9.01 1.71 -2.62
N GLY A 145 -8.04 2.61 -2.42
CA GLY A 145 -8.28 3.87 -1.70
C GLY A 145 -9.32 4.76 -2.40
N ILE A 146 -9.22 4.92 -3.71
CA ILE A 146 -10.09 5.81 -4.50
C ILE A 146 -11.40 5.12 -4.91
N ALA A 147 -11.39 3.81 -5.14
CA ALA A 147 -12.55 3.05 -5.61
C ALA A 147 -13.86 3.35 -4.85
N PRO A 148 -13.93 3.30 -3.51
CA PRO A 148 -15.16 3.59 -2.79
C PRO A 148 -15.48 5.09 -2.73
N ILE A 149 -14.50 5.98 -2.90
CA ILE A 149 -14.74 7.42 -3.03
C ILE A 149 -15.47 7.68 -4.36
N ALA A 150 -14.94 7.17 -5.47
CA ALA A 150 -15.59 7.24 -6.78
C ALA A 150 -16.96 6.55 -6.77
N GLY A 151 -17.08 5.40 -6.10
CA GLY A 151 -18.35 4.70 -5.93
C GLY A 151 -19.40 5.51 -5.15
N ARG A 152 -19.00 6.33 -4.17
CA ARG A 152 -19.93 7.24 -3.48
C ARG A 152 -20.41 8.40 -4.36
N PHE A 153 -19.54 8.98 -5.18
CA PHE A 153 -19.87 10.16 -6.00
C PHE A 153 -20.54 9.81 -7.33
N PHE A 154 -20.14 8.70 -7.96
CA PHE A 154 -20.54 8.35 -9.32
C PHE A 154 -21.25 6.99 -9.42
N GLY A 155 -21.33 6.23 -8.33
CA GLY A 155 -21.84 4.86 -8.34
C GLY A 155 -23.33 4.78 -8.67
N LYS A 156 -23.65 4.25 -9.86
CA LYS A 156 -25.01 3.97 -10.30
C LYS A 156 -25.27 2.48 -10.42
N HIS A 157 -24.26 1.71 -10.81
CA HIS A 157 -24.40 0.29 -11.08
C HIS A 157 -23.80 -0.54 -9.93
N LYS A 158 -24.67 -1.02 -9.05
CA LYS A 158 -24.27 -1.79 -7.87
C LYS A 158 -24.25 -3.29 -8.15
N TYR A 159 -23.32 -3.99 -7.51
CA TYR A 159 -23.25 -5.45 -7.52
C TYR A 159 -22.83 -5.97 -6.13
N ARG A 160 -23.10 -7.26 -5.89
CA ARG A 160 -22.77 -7.92 -4.62
C ARG A 160 -21.50 -8.76 -4.76
N THR A 161 -20.62 -8.67 -3.76
CA THR A 161 -19.42 -9.50 -3.68
C THR A 161 -19.74 -10.89 -3.12
N ILE A 162 -18.77 -11.82 -3.16
CA ILE A 162 -18.94 -13.20 -2.67
C ILE A 162 -19.32 -13.24 -1.18
N GLY A 163 -18.89 -12.24 -0.40
CA GLY A 163 -19.24 -12.08 1.02
C GLY A 163 -20.50 -11.23 1.30
N GLY A 164 -21.27 -10.88 0.28
CA GLY A 164 -22.48 -10.06 0.42
C GLY A 164 -22.23 -8.55 0.60
N GLY A 165 -20.99 -8.08 0.43
CA GLY A 165 -20.69 -6.65 0.39
C GLY A 165 -21.25 -5.99 -0.87
N GLU A 166 -21.54 -4.70 -0.83
CA GLU A 166 -22.01 -3.93 -1.98
C GLU A 166 -20.86 -3.09 -2.57
N LYS A 167 -20.61 -3.23 -3.87
CA LYS A 167 -19.64 -2.44 -4.64
C LYS A 167 -20.30 -1.86 -5.89
N THR A 168 -19.63 -0.93 -6.56
CA THR A 168 -20.14 -0.30 -7.78
C THR A 168 -19.19 -0.52 -8.95
N ILE A 169 -19.74 -0.65 -10.16
CA ILE A 169 -18.94 -0.80 -11.38
C ILE A 169 -18.05 0.45 -11.55
N GLU A 170 -18.57 1.64 -11.27
CA GLU A 170 -17.81 2.89 -11.35
C GLU A 170 -16.64 2.92 -10.35
N GLY A 171 -16.82 2.33 -9.16
CA GLY A 171 -15.76 2.15 -8.18
C GLY A 171 -14.65 1.22 -8.70
N SER A 172 -15.01 0.09 -9.30
CA SER A 172 -14.03 -0.84 -9.90
C SER A 172 -13.34 -0.24 -11.13
N ILE A 173 -14.04 0.53 -11.96
CA ILE A 173 -13.42 1.28 -13.07
C ILE A 173 -12.42 2.29 -12.53
N ALA A 174 -12.78 3.03 -11.47
CA ALA A 174 -11.86 3.97 -10.83
C ALA A 174 -10.65 3.24 -10.23
N MET A 175 -10.86 2.11 -9.55
CA MET A 175 -9.77 1.27 -9.05
C MET A 175 -8.78 0.93 -10.16
N PHE A 176 -9.27 0.41 -11.28
CA PHE A 176 -8.44 0.03 -12.42
C PHE A 176 -7.65 1.22 -12.97
N ILE A 177 -8.33 2.33 -13.29
CA ILE A 177 -7.70 3.52 -13.87
C ILE A 177 -6.61 4.09 -12.95
N PHE A 178 -6.92 4.30 -11.67
CA PHE A 178 -5.96 4.88 -10.74
C PHE A 178 -4.82 3.92 -10.42
N SER A 179 -5.10 2.62 -10.30
CA SER A 179 -4.04 1.61 -10.11
C SER A 179 -3.08 1.58 -11.30
N VAL A 180 -3.57 1.61 -12.54
CA VAL A 180 -2.72 1.68 -13.74
C VAL A 180 -1.91 2.97 -13.75
N ALA A 181 -2.56 4.12 -13.55
CA ALA A 181 -1.90 5.42 -13.61
C ALA A 181 -0.77 5.54 -12.58
N PHE A 182 -1.04 5.19 -11.31
CA PHE A 182 -0.04 5.26 -10.25
C PHE A 182 1.02 4.17 -10.38
N SER A 183 0.68 2.98 -10.87
CA SER A 183 1.67 1.92 -11.15
C SER A 183 2.63 2.34 -12.27
N TYR A 184 2.13 2.93 -13.36
CA TYR A 184 2.97 3.45 -14.43
C TYR A 184 3.89 4.56 -13.91
N PHE A 185 3.34 5.50 -13.16
CA PHE A 185 4.12 6.59 -12.58
C PHE A 185 5.23 6.07 -11.65
N ILE A 186 4.92 5.18 -10.71
CA ILE A 186 5.90 4.71 -9.73
C ILE A 186 6.96 3.81 -10.36
N VAL A 187 6.59 2.92 -11.29
CA VAL A 187 7.52 2.03 -11.98
C VAL A 187 8.46 2.83 -12.87
N TYR A 188 7.95 3.84 -13.59
CA TYR A 188 8.78 4.76 -14.35
C TYR A 188 9.75 5.52 -13.44
N LEU A 189 9.26 6.11 -12.35
CA LEU A 189 10.07 6.87 -11.41
C LEU A 189 11.20 6.00 -10.82
N PHE A 190 10.87 4.80 -10.34
CA PHE A 190 11.86 3.90 -9.73
C PHE A 190 12.88 3.41 -10.73
N GLY A 191 12.47 3.08 -11.96
CA GLY A 191 13.41 2.68 -13.00
C GLY A 191 14.42 3.77 -13.30
N ILE A 192 13.96 4.99 -13.51
CA ILE A 192 14.84 6.12 -13.82
C ILE A 192 15.75 6.45 -12.64
N VAL A 193 15.22 6.53 -11.42
CA VAL A 193 16.00 6.96 -10.25
C VAL A 193 17.00 5.89 -9.79
N LEU A 194 16.62 4.60 -9.82
CA LEU A 194 17.47 3.52 -9.29
C LEU A 194 18.44 2.98 -10.33
N THR A 195 18.07 2.96 -11.62
CA THR A 195 18.87 2.30 -12.66
C THR A 195 19.24 3.22 -13.82
N GLY A 196 18.66 4.42 -13.89
CA GLY A 196 18.78 5.30 -15.06
C GLY A 196 18.01 4.81 -16.29
N GLN A 197 17.16 3.78 -16.13
CA GLN A 197 16.50 3.10 -17.25
C GLN A 197 14.98 3.15 -17.13
N ASN A 198 14.31 3.14 -18.28
CA ASN A 198 12.87 3.09 -18.31
C ASN A 198 12.37 1.64 -18.13
N TRP A 199 11.97 1.28 -16.91
CA TRP A 199 11.43 -0.06 -16.63
C TRP A 199 10.15 -0.40 -17.39
N LEU A 200 9.36 0.60 -17.81
CA LEU A 200 8.16 0.35 -18.63
C LEU A 200 8.52 -0.08 -20.06
N TRP A 201 9.60 0.49 -20.61
CA TRP A 201 9.96 0.38 -22.02
C TRP A 201 11.45 0.08 -22.18
N GLY A 202 11.77 -1.15 -22.59
CA GLY A 202 13.12 -1.50 -23.01
C GLY A 202 14.04 -2.06 -21.92
N TYR A 203 13.53 -2.33 -20.70
CA TYR A 203 14.30 -3.08 -19.72
C TYR A 203 14.30 -4.57 -20.05
N SER A 204 15.49 -5.11 -20.33
CA SER A 204 15.66 -6.49 -20.82
C SER A 204 15.21 -7.54 -19.82
N GLU A 205 15.31 -7.25 -18.52
CA GLU A 205 14.88 -8.17 -17.46
C GLU A 205 13.35 -8.31 -17.43
N TRP A 206 12.61 -7.23 -17.74
CA TRP A 206 11.14 -7.21 -17.66
C TRP A 206 10.48 -6.80 -19.00
N PRO A 207 10.55 -7.67 -20.03
CA PRO A 207 9.91 -7.39 -21.32
C PRO A 207 8.41 -7.17 -21.15
N TRP A 208 7.89 -6.17 -21.88
CA TRP A 208 6.45 -5.86 -21.95
C TRP A 208 5.82 -5.50 -20.59
N LEU A 209 6.60 -4.93 -19.66
CA LEU A 209 6.12 -4.62 -18.32
C LEU A 209 4.87 -3.74 -18.32
N TRP A 210 4.77 -2.76 -19.21
CA TRP A 210 3.55 -1.95 -19.37
C TRP A 210 2.29 -2.81 -19.55
N GLY A 211 2.34 -3.85 -20.39
CA GLY A 211 1.22 -4.76 -20.64
C GLY A 211 0.97 -5.68 -19.46
N LYS A 212 2.03 -6.16 -18.80
CA LYS A 212 1.92 -6.96 -17.59
C LYS A 212 1.29 -6.18 -16.43
N ILE A 213 1.54 -4.88 -16.31
CA ILE A 213 0.87 -4.01 -15.34
C ILE A 213 -0.64 -3.97 -15.61
N LEU A 214 -1.07 -3.78 -16.87
CA LEU A 214 -2.51 -3.77 -17.20
C LEU A 214 -3.19 -5.08 -16.79
N ILE A 215 -2.58 -6.22 -17.09
CA ILE A 215 -3.12 -7.54 -16.72
C ILE A 215 -3.16 -7.69 -15.20
N LEU A 216 -2.06 -7.35 -14.52
CA LEU A 216 -1.94 -7.52 -13.08
C LEU A 216 -2.94 -6.64 -12.31
N VAL A 217 -3.12 -5.39 -12.75
CA VAL A 217 -4.11 -4.47 -12.18
C VAL A 217 -5.54 -4.90 -12.49
N ALA A 218 -5.81 -5.42 -13.70
CA ALA A 218 -7.12 -5.99 -14.03
C ALA A 218 -7.46 -7.15 -13.10
N VAL A 219 -6.52 -8.07 -12.89
CA VAL A 219 -6.67 -9.18 -11.94
C VAL A 219 -6.89 -8.65 -10.51
N GLY A 220 -6.11 -7.67 -10.07
CA GLY A 220 -6.28 -7.05 -8.75
C GLY A 220 -7.66 -6.41 -8.57
N THR A 221 -8.18 -5.76 -9.61
CA THR A 221 -9.50 -5.12 -9.61
C THR A 221 -10.62 -6.15 -9.60
N ILE A 222 -10.49 -7.26 -10.33
CA ILE A 222 -11.43 -8.38 -10.28
C ILE A 222 -11.41 -9.03 -8.89
N ALA A 223 -10.22 -9.26 -8.34
CA ALA A 223 -10.06 -9.81 -7.00
C ALA A 223 -10.71 -8.92 -5.94
N GLU A 224 -10.54 -7.59 -6.05
CA GLU A 224 -11.21 -6.61 -5.19
C GLU A 224 -12.73 -6.72 -5.33
N GLY A 225 -13.25 -6.70 -6.57
CA GLY A 225 -14.69 -6.76 -6.82
C GLY A 225 -15.35 -8.05 -6.29
N LEU A 226 -14.62 -9.16 -6.28
CA LEU A 226 -15.13 -10.44 -5.78
C LEU A 226 -14.94 -10.62 -4.27
N SER A 227 -13.94 -9.96 -3.67
CA SER A 227 -13.54 -10.20 -2.28
C SER A 227 -14.66 -9.90 -1.25
N PRO A 228 -14.79 -10.73 -0.21
CA PRO A 228 -15.60 -10.41 0.96
C PRO A 228 -15.12 -9.12 1.66
N THR A 229 -16.04 -8.45 2.34
CA THR A 229 -15.76 -7.25 3.12
C THR A 229 -14.64 -7.52 4.13
N ASP A 230 -13.73 -6.55 4.31
CA ASP A 230 -12.64 -6.55 5.30
C ASP A 230 -11.44 -7.46 5.03
N ILE A 231 -11.47 -8.29 3.98
CA ILE A 231 -10.34 -9.14 3.57
C ILE A 231 -9.82 -8.81 2.16
N ASP A 232 -10.40 -7.83 1.50
CA ASP A 232 -9.95 -7.26 0.22
C ASP A 232 -8.45 -6.90 0.25
N ASN A 233 -8.02 -6.24 1.33
CA ASN A 233 -6.63 -5.88 1.56
C ASN A 233 -5.68 -7.09 1.74
N LEU A 234 -6.20 -8.31 1.85
CA LEU A 234 -5.41 -9.55 1.86
C LEU A 234 -5.52 -10.29 0.52
N VAL A 235 -6.74 -10.41 -0.01
CA VAL A 235 -7.03 -11.16 -1.24
C VAL A 235 -6.34 -10.52 -2.45
N VAL A 236 -6.46 -9.19 -2.60
CA VAL A 236 -5.90 -8.48 -3.76
C VAL A 236 -4.37 -8.65 -3.86
N PRO A 237 -3.58 -8.37 -2.81
CA PRO A 237 -2.14 -8.62 -2.84
C PRO A 237 -1.76 -10.07 -3.10
N ILE A 238 -2.44 -11.04 -2.49
CA ILE A 238 -2.12 -12.46 -2.68
C ILE A 238 -2.34 -12.86 -4.14
N VAL A 239 -3.50 -12.53 -4.71
CA VAL A 239 -3.80 -12.88 -6.10
C VAL A 239 -2.81 -12.22 -7.05
N MET A 240 -2.50 -10.94 -6.85
CA MET A 240 -1.51 -10.24 -7.66
C MET A 240 -0.10 -10.83 -7.50
N PHE A 241 0.31 -11.19 -6.28
CA PHE A 241 1.58 -11.85 -6.04
C PHE A 241 1.68 -13.19 -6.78
N LEU A 242 0.62 -14.00 -6.76
CA LEU A 242 0.61 -15.29 -7.47
C LEU A 242 0.74 -15.11 -9.00
N ILE A 243 0.05 -14.12 -9.57
CA ILE A 243 0.18 -13.82 -11.01
C ILE A 243 1.56 -13.23 -11.35
N SER A 244 2.13 -12.40 -10.47
CA SER A 244 3.44 -11.83 -10.73
C SER A 244 4.56 -12.90 -10.72
N VAL A 245 4.42 -13.98 -9.94
CA VAL A 245 5.30 -15.17 -10.03
C VAL A 245 5.29 -15.76 -11.44
N VAL A 246 4.12 -15.89 -12.08
CA VAL A 246 4.00 -16.34 -13.49
C VAL A 246 4.68 -15.36 -14.45
N PHE A 247 4.65 -14.06 -14.13
CA PHE A 247 5.33 -13.03 -14.91
C PHE A 247 6.83 -12.91 -14.66
N GLY A 248 7.39 -13.75 -13.80
CA GLY A 248 8.81 -13.82 -13.50
C GLY A 248 9.22 -13.08 -12.23
N LEU A 249 8.31 -12.80 -11.30
CA LEU A 249 8.69 -12.36 -9.94
C LEU A 249 9.64 -13.40 -9.34
N ARG A 250 10.85 -12.97 -9.05
CA ARG A 250 11.79 -13.68 -8.19
C ARG A 250 11.78 -12.95 -6.84
N PRO A 251 11.58 -13.65 -5.71
CA PRO A 251 11.71 -13.03 -4.39
C PRO A 251 13.07 -12.35 -4.26
N THR A 252 13.16 -11.27 -3.49
CA THR A 252 14.45 -10.62 -3.24
C THR A 252 15.37 -11.58 -2.46
N VAL A 253 16.41 -12.12 -3.11
CA VAL A 253 17.37 -13.08 -2.52
C VAL A 253 18.76 -12.46 -2.43
N TYR A 254 18.92 -11.42 -1.62
CA TYR A 254 20.23 -10.84 -1.28
C TYR A 254 20.27 -10.45 0.19
#